data_AF-A0A255ZSM7-F1
#
_entry.id   AF-A0A255ZSM7-F1
#
_cell.length_a   1.000
_cell.length_b   1.000
_cell.length_c   1.000
_cell.angle_alpha   90.00
_cell.angle_beta   90.00
_cell.angle_gamma   90.00
#
_symmetry.space_group_name_H-M   'P 1'
#
loop_
_entity.id
_entity.type
_entity.pdbx_description
1 polymer ?
#
loop_
_entity_poly.entity_id
_entity_poly.type
_entity_poly.pdbx_seq_one_letter_code
_entity_poly.pdbx_strand_id
1 'polypeptide(L)'
;MLVCGEEPFYFLGSRVEVNCYYDTSTDIGKDKKIFRTDVINLMDETFRYIWGHIKINRTIRGGGKSEPEYPEKLIRETINNALAHRDYTIDNFVTVTVEPNRFIEIKNPGNFKEKIKFINTDTDIPIRRLVPGIPESKNPKLASVLKVYDKIESQGRGMASLVNAALDNVIDLPTYELRDNIISLKIYTGQLIDDSIETWLEGFKQYIVTKLKEEITFDHKAVLAYFYKSELANRQRLFTILLTESNNHFSVLDSLKKAELIFEHESSSEENPIYILDRILMKTDYRDELIFIIGNDYIHFDKVTKEILNIVYMFTTYNKQSLKAADITPEVYRRVFGKNIIGRQYETLGRKVRATCNNFENKGILIKGSKSDYFFNHNYNQEQSLFSN
;
A
#
# COMPACT_ATOMS: atom_id res chain seq x y z
N MET A 1 -29.07 -23.04 -14.23
CA MET A 1 -29.20 -21.60 -14.50
C MET A 1 -27.89 -20.84 -14.38
N LEU A 2 -27.25 -20.75 -13.21
CA LEU A 2 -26.04 -19.91 -13.02
C LEU A 2 -24.83 -20.25 -13.91
N VAL A 3 -24.66 -21.51 -14.30
CA VAL A 3 -23.45 -22.00 -14.99
C VAL A 3 -23.68 -22.30 -16.47
N CYS A 4 -24.85 -22.84 -16.81
CA CYS A 4 -25.13 -23.38 -18.15
C CYS A 4 -26.59 -23.14 -18.58
N GLY A 5 -27.25 -22.14 -17.98
CA GLY A 5 -28.62 -21.80 -18.38
C GLY A 5 -28.61 -20.94 -19.64
N GLU A 6 -29.58 -21.15 -20.52
CA GLU A 6 -29.81 -20.27 -21.67
C GLU A 6 -30.46 -18.96 -21.18
N GLU A 7 -29.90 -17.82 -21.62
CA GLU A 7 -30.36 -16.47 -21.23
C GLU A 7 -30.54 -16.27 -19.70
N PRO A 8 -29.50 -16.52 -18.87
CA PRO A 8 -29.61 -16.56 -17.42
C PRO A 8 -30.05 -15.23 -16.80
N PHE A 9 -29.83 -14.11 -17.48
CA PHE A 9 -30.22 -12.79 -17.01
C PHE A 9 -31.74 -12.63 -16.84
N TYR A 10 -32.56 -13.23 -17.70
CA TYR A 10 -34.03 -13.13 -17.57
C TYR A 10 -34.56 -13.79 -16.29
N PHE A 11 -33.84 -14.79 -15.78
CA PHE A 11 -34.25 -15.55 -14.60
C PHE A 11 -33.55 -15.10 -13.32
N LEU A 12 -32.33 -14.58 -13.44
CA LEU A 12 -31.47 -14.29 -12.29
C LEU A 12 -31.23 -12.79 -12.08
N GLY A 13 -31.60 -11.95 -13.06
CA GLY A 13 -31.40 -10.51 -13.01
C GLY A 13 -29.93 -10.13 -12.93
N SER A 14 -29.61 -9.14 -12.09
CA SER A 14 -28.26 -8.58 -11.95
C SER A 14 -27.28 -9.54 -11.28
N ARG A 15 -27.75 -10.70 -10.81
CA ARG A 15 -26.91 -11.76 -10.22
C ARG A 15 -25.91 -12.36 -11.20
N VAL A 16 -26.18 -12.22 -12.49
CA VAL A 16 -25.35 -12.68 -13.60
C VAL A 16 -24.93 -11.50 -14.49
N GLU A 17 -24.73 -10.33 -13.87
CA GLU A 17 -24.25 -9.11 -14.52
C GLU A 17 -22.92 -8.65 -13.91
N VAL A 18 -21.97 -8.29 -14.79
CA VAL A 18 -20.72 -7.60 -14.43
C VAL A 18 -20.62 -6.31 -15.26
N ASN A 19 -20.47 -5.18 -14.55
CA ASN A 19 -20.28 -3.87 -15.15
C ASN A 19 -18.82 -3.46 -15.04
N CYS A 20 -18.16 -3.35 -16.18
CA CYS A 20 -16.76 -3.00 -16.30
C CYS A 20 -16.62 -1.54 -16.76
N TYR A 21 -15.73 -0.80 -16.11
CA TYR A 21 -15.42 0.60 -16.38
C TYR A 21 -13.92 0.78 -16.55
N TYR A 22 -13.51 1.57 -17.54
CA TYR A 22 -12.16 2.09 -17.69
C TYR A 22 -12.15 3.57 -17.39
N ASP A 23 -11.62 3.92 -16.22
CA ASP A 23 -11.59 5.28 -15.70
C ASP A 23 -10.17 5.85 -15.85
N THR A 24 -10.07 7.10 -16.25
CA THR A 24 -8.83 7.87 -16.22
C THR A 24 -9.06 9.12 -15.39
N SER A 25 -7.99 9.76 -14.92
CA SER A 25 -8.08 10.99 -14.12
C SER A 25 -8.83 12.14 -14.82
N THR A 26 -9.01 12.06 -16.13
CA THR A 26 -9.70 13.07 -16.95
C THR A 26 -11.04 12.59 -17.50
N ASP A 27 -11.20 11.28 -17.79
CA ASP A 27 -12.41 10.70 -18.37
C ASP A 27 -12.90 9.51 -17.53
N ILE A 28 -14.05 9.66 -16.88
CA ILE A 28 -14.73 8.58 -16.14
C ILE A 28 -15.70 7.86 -17.08
N GLY A 29 -15.64 6.52 -17.12
CA GLY A 29 -16.53 5.68 -17.92
C GLY A 29 -16.25 5.71 -19.43
N LYS A 30 -15.01 5.96 -19.84
CA LYS A 30 -14.62 6.09 -21.25
C LYS A 30 -14.87 4.82 -22.07
N ASP A 31 -14.58 3.66 -21.48
CA ASP A 31 -15.04 2.37 -21.96
C ASP A 31 -15.90 1.74 -20.86
N LYS A 32 -17.15 1.45 -21.21
CA LYS A 32 -18.10 0.74 -20.35
C LYS A 32 -18.55 -0.51 -21.07
N LYS A 33 -18.34 -1.67 -20.44
CA LYS A 33 -18.89 -2.94 -20.91
C LYS A 33 -19.76 -3.59 -19.85
N ILE A 34 -20.92 -4.05 -20.28
CA ILE A 34 -21.89 -4.77 -19.45
C ILE A 34 -21.94 -6.20 -19.98
N PHE A 35 -21.57 -7.16 -19.14
CA PHE A 35 -21.66 -8.58 -19.46
C PHE A 35 -22.86 -9.18 -18.72
N ARG A 36 -23.74 -9.88 -19.45
CA ARG A 36 -24.95 -10.54 -18.93
C ARG A 36 -25.01 -11.97 -19.45
N THR A 37 -24.38 -12.90 -18.74
CA THR A 37 -24.23 -14.30 -19.16
C THR A 37 -23.97 -15.19 -17.94
N ASP A 38 -23.89 -16.51 -18.12
CA ASP A 38 -23.56 -17.43 -17.04
C ASP A 38 -22.20 -17.11 -16.39
N VAL A 39 -22.01 -17.62 -15.17
CA VAL A 39 -20.85 -17.30 -14.32
C VAL A 39 -19.51 -17.68 -14.96
N ILE A 40 -19.44 -18.75 -15.75
CA ILE A 40 -18.18 -19.18 -16.39
C ILE A 40 -17.79 -18.15 -17.46
N ASN A 41 -18.74 -17.76 -18.30
CA ASN A 41 -18.48 -16.75 -19.32
C ASN A 41 -18.25 -15.36 -18.70
N LEU A 42 -18.92 -15.00 -17.59
CA LEU A 42 -18.61 -13.76 -16.87
C LEU A 42 -17.16 -13.71 -16.39
N MET A 43 -16.63 -14.82 -15.86
CA MET A 43 -15.21 -14.90 -15.45
C MET A 43 -14.28 -14.62 -16.63
N ASP A 44 -14.52 -15.26 -17.77
CA ASP A 44 -13.64 -15.16 -18.93
C ASP A 44 -13.74 -13.80 -19.64
N GLU A 45 -14.94 -13.26 -19.81
CA GLU A 45 -15.14 -11.93 -20.43
C GLU A 45 -14.62 -10.80 -19.55
N THR A 46 -14.85 -10.88 -18.23
CA THR A 46 -14.29 -9.91 -17.28
C THR A 46 -12.77 -9.95 -17.29
N PHE A 47 -12.17 -11.15 -17.32
CA PHE A 47 -10.72 -11.29 -17.44
C PHE A 47 -10.22 -10.67 -18.75
N ARG A 48 -10.82 -10.99 -19.89
CA ARG A 48 -10.42 -10.42 -21.19
C ARG A 48 -10.52 -8.90 -21.20
N TYR A 49 -11.56 -8.34 -20.58
CA TYR A 49 -11.72 -6.89 -20.43
C TYR A 49 -10.55 -6.27 -19.67
N ILE A 50 -10.26 -6.75 -18.46
CA ILE A 50 -9.16 -6.22 -17.64
C ILE A 50 -7.83 -6.42 -18.38
N TRP A 51 -7.58 -7.63 -18.87
CA TRP A 51 -6.33 -8.01 -19.55
C TRP A 51 -6.06 -7.16 -20.79
N GLY A 52 -7.10 -6.81 -21.55
CA GLY A 52 -7.00 -5.89 -22.68
C GLY A 52 -6.55 -4.50 -22.25
N HIS A 53 -7.09 -3.97 -21.15
CA HIS A 53 -6.80 -2.60 -20.69
C HIS A 53 -5.46 -2.45 -19.98
N ILE A 54 -5.01 -3.46 -19.22
CA ILE A 54 -3.74 -3.40 -18.48
C ILE A 54 -2.51 -3.68 -19.36
N LYS A 55 -2.71 -4.17 -20.59
CA LYS A 55 -1.63 -4.40 -21.57
C LYS A 55 -1.30 -3.17 -22.41
N ILE A 56 -2.18 -2.18 -22.45
CA ILE A 56 -2.09 -1.10 -23.44
C ILE A 56 -1.12 0.02 -22.99
N ASN A 57 -0.73 0.08 -21.71
CA ASN A 57 -0.10 1.28 -21.15
C ASN A 57 1.42 1.21 -20.86
N ARG A 58 2.14 0.13 -21.21
CA ARG A 58 3.62 0.08 -21.09
C ARG A 58 4.33 -0.15 -22.42
N THR A 59 4.50 0.91 -23.19
CA THR A 59 5.67 1.13 -24.06
C THR A 59 5.83 2.67 -24.13
N ILE A 60 6.95 3.30 -23.79
CA ILE A 60 8.17 3.44 -24.60
C ILE A 60 9.36 3.73 -23.66
N ARG A 61 10.17 2.71 -23.32
CA ARG A 61 11.62 2.87 -23.09
C ARG A 61 12.31 1.57 -23.51
N GLY A 62 12.97 1.58 -24.67
CA GLY A 62 14.03 0.63 -24.99
C GLY A 62 13.67 -0.73 -25.64
N GLY A 63 12.66 -0.82 -26.51
CA GLY A 63 12.57 -1.97 -27.44
C GLY A 63 11.44 -2.99 -27.27
N GLY A 64 10.22 -2.53 -26.94
CA GLY A 64 9.02 -3.12 -27.55
C GLY A 64 8.48 -4.44 -27.00
N LYS A 65 8.46 -4.65 -25.68
CA LYS A 65 7.52 -5.61 -25.07
C LYS A 65 6.68 -4.91 -24.01
N SER A 66 5.37 -4.91 -24.19
CA SER A 66 4.44 -4.45 -23.16
C SER A 66 4.33 -5.53 -22.09
N GLU A 67 4.84 -5.23 -20.91
CA GLU A 67 4.59 -6.04 -19.72
C GLU A 67 3.27 -5.59 -19.08
N PRO A 68 2.35 -6.52 -18.77
CA PRO A 68 1.09 -6.19 -18.14
C PRO A 68 1.32 -5.61 -16.75
N GLU A 69 0.47 -4.67 -16.33
CA GLU A 69 0.57 -4.04 -15.00
C GLU A 69 0.41 -5.03 -13.83
N TYR A 70 -0.17 -6.20 -14.09
CA TYR A 70 -0.45 -7.22 -13.08
C TYR A 70 -0.19 -8.63 -13.64
N PRO A 71 0.19 -9.61 -12.80
CA PRO A 71 0.31 -11.00 -13.23
C PRO A 71 -1.02 -11.58 -13.71
N GLU A 72 -0.99 -12.32 -14.82
CA GLU A 72 -2.18 -12.93 -15.40
C GLU A 72 -2.93 -13.81 -14.38
N LYS A 73 -2.18 -14.67 -13.67
CA LYS A 73 -2.73 -15.61 -12.69
C LYS A 73 -3.44 -14.89 -11.55
N LEU A 74 -2.87 -13.78 -11.08
CA LEU A 74 -3.43 -12.98 -9.99
C LEU A 74 -4.78 -12.38 -10.38
N ILE A 75 -4.89 -11.83 -11.60
CA ILE A 75 -6.14 -11.25 -12.08
C ILE A 75 -7.22 -12.32 -12.27
N ARG A 76 -6.87 -13.45 -12.90
CA ARG A 76 -7.78 -14.58 -13.07
C ARG A 76 -8.30 -15.09 -11.73
N GLU A 77 -7.40 -15.35 -10.79
CA GLU A 77 -7.76 -15.82 -9.46
C GLU A 77 -8.66 -14.83 -8.73
N THR A 78 -8.36 -13.53 -8.79
CA THR A 78 -9.16 -12.50 -8.15
C THR A 78 -10.60 -12.46 -8.69
N ILE A 79 -10.76 -12.45 -10.02
CA ILE A 79 -12.09 -12.42 -10.67
C ILE A 79 -12.88 -13.68 -10.33
N ASN A 80 -12.23 -14.84 -10.44
CA ASN A 80 -12.87 -16.13 -10.18
C ASN A 80 -13.32 -16.22 -8.73
N ASN A 81 -12.50 -15.76 -7.78
CA ASN A 81 -12.84 -15.70 -6.36
C ASN A 81 -14.00 -14.73 -6.10
N ALA A 82 -14.00 -13.54 -6.72
CA ALA A 82 -15.10 -12.59 -6.58
C ALA A 82 -16.43 -13.23 -7.01
N LEU A 83 -16.49 -13.81 -8.21
CA LEU A 83 -17.72 -14.44 -8.72
C LEU A 83 -18.08 -15.72 -7.95
N ALA A 84 -17.13 -16.57 -7.59
CA ALA A 84 -17.39 -17.81 -6.82
C ALA A 84 -17.96 -17.53 -5.42
N HIS A 85 -17.46 -16.50 -4.75
CA HIS A 85 -17.82 -16.13 -3.37
C HIS A 85 -18.88 -15.03 -3.27
N ARG A 86 -19.40 -14.55 -4.41
CA ARG A 86 -20.51 -13.61 -4.49
C ARG A 86 -21.73 -14.12 -3.71
N ASP A 87 -22.43 -13.21 -3.04
CA ASP A 87 -23.72 -13.52 -2.47
C ASP A 87 -24.82 -13.51 -3.55
N TYR A 88 -25.20 -14.70 -4.01
CA TYR A 88 -26.24 -14.85 -5.05
C TYR A 88 -27.67 -14.62 -4.56
N THR A 89 -27.90 -14.36 -3.27
CA THR A 89 -29.22 -13.95 -2.80
C THR A 89 -29.53 -12.48 -3.15
N ILE A 90 -28.49 -11.64 -3.26
CA ILE A 90 -28.60 -10.21 -3.55
C ILE A 90 -28.74 -9.98 -5.06
N ASP A 91 -29.76 -9.22 -5.47
CA ASP A 91 -29.97 -8.80 -6.87
C ASP A 91 -29.21 -7.50 -7.18
N ASN A 92 -27.90 -7.62 -7.34
CA ASN A 92 -27.04 -6.48 -7.69
C ASN A 92 -25.86 -6.95 -8.54
N PHE A 93 -25.33 -6.13 -9.43
CA PHE A 93 -24.23 -6.53 -10.31
C PHE A 93 -22.87 -6.41 -9.62
N VAL A 94 -21.88 -7.15 -10.11
CA VAL A 94 -20.47 -6.92 -9.75
C VAL A 94 -19.96 -5.73 -10.56
N THR A 95 -19.19 -4.85 -9.93
CA THR A 95 -18.52 -3.75 -10.64
C THR A 95 -17.02 -3.99 -10.70
N VAL A 96 -16.44 -3.80 -11.87
CA VAL A 96 -14.99 -3.80 -12.09
C VAL A 96 -14.59 -2.45 -12.64
N THR A 97 -13.68 -1.76 -11.95
CA THR A 97 -13.10 -0.49 -12.41
C THR A 97 -11.61 -0.67 -12.61
N VAL A 98 -11.12 -0.36 -13.81
CA VAL A 98 -9.70 -0.31 -14.12
C VAL A 98 -9.29 1.15 -14.22
N GLU A 99 -8.44 1.61 -13.30
CA GLU A 99 -7.78 2.91 -13.39
C GLU A 99 -6.28 2.68 -13.72
N PRO A 100 -5.84 3.01 -14.95
CA PRO A 100 -4.53 2.63 -15.44
C PRO A 100 -3.41 3.30 -14.64
N ASN A 101 -2.31 2.58 -14.42
CA ASN A 101 -1.19 3.02 -13.59
C ASN A 101 -1.58 3.37 -12.13
N ARG A 102 -2.77 2.94 -11.66
CA ARG A 102 -3.23 3.18 -10.29
C ARG A 102 -3.78 1.92 -9.62
N PHE A 103 -4.92 1.39 -10.06
CA PHE A 103 -5.52 0.22 -9.44
C PHE A 103 -6.54 -0.50 -10.33
N ILE A 104 -6.86 -1.73 -9.95
CA ILE A 104 -8.09 -2.44 -10.32
C ILE A 104 -8.97 -2.51 -9.07
N GLU A 105 -10.22 -2.08 -9.17
CA GLU A 105 -11.23 -2.20 -8.11
C GLU A 105 -12.31 -3.22 -8.52
N ILE A 106 -12.65 -4.14 -7.62
CA ILE A 106 -13.75 -5.10 -7.80
C ILE A 106 -14.72 -4.95 -6.63
N LYS A 107 -15.94 -4.49 -6.91
CA LYS A 107 -17.04 -4.40 -5.94
C LYS A 107 -17.98 -5.57 -6.12
N ASN A 108 -18.08 -6.40 -5.09
CA ASN A 108 -18.80 -7.66 -5.12
C ASN A 108 -19.90 -7.69 -4.05
N PRO A 109 -21.15 -8.05 -4.38
CA PRO A 109 -22.22 -8.22 -3.40
C PRO A 109 -21.92 -9.31 -2.36
N GLY A 110 -22.15 -8.97 -1.09
CA GLY A 110 -22.02 -9.84 0.08
C GLY A 110 -21.14 -9.24 1.18
N ASN A 111 -20.91 -10.04 2.24
CA ASN A 111 -19.97 -9.74 3.32
C ASN A 111 -19.06 -10.94 3.60
N PHE A 112 -17.88 -10.70 4.17
CA PHE A 112 -17.08 -11.78 4.76
C PHE A 112 -17.77 -12.34 6.01
N LYS A 113 -17.61 -13.65 6.27
CA LYS A 113 -18.00 -14.27 7.55
C LYS A 113 -17.24 -13.59 8.71
N GLU A 114 -17.87 -13.50 9.89
CA GLU A 114 -17.27 -12.83 11.06
C GLU A 114 -15.89 -13.37 11.42
N LYS A 115 -15.68 -14.69 11.36
CA LYS A 115 -14.37 -15.32 11.63
C LYS A 115 -13.22 -14.88 10.70
N ILE A 116 -13.51 -14.28 9.55
CA ILE A 116 -12.51 -13.77 8.60
C ILE A 116 -12.18 -12.31 8.94
N LYS A 117 -13.12 -11.57 9.50
CA LYS A 117 -12.98 -10.15 9.79
C LYS A 117 -12.45 -9.97 11.20
N PHE A 118 -11.34 -9.24 11.29
CA PHE A 118 -10.83 -8.78 12.56
C PHE A 118 -10.90 -7.26 12.60
N ILE A 119 -11.63 -6.72 13.58
CA ILE A 119 -11.79 -5.28 13.79
C ILE A 119 -11.61 -5.03 15.28
N ASN A 120 -10.62 -4.23 15.63
CA ASN A 120 -10.56 -3.61 16.95
C ASN A 120 -10.15 -2.15 16.77
N THR A 121 -11.07 -1.23 17.07
CA THR A 121 -10.87 0.20 16.88
C THR A 121 -10.87 1.00 18.18
N ASP A 122 -11.07 0.32 19.31
CA ASP A 122 -11.18 0.93 20.63
C ASP A 122 -9.82 1.00 21.33
N THR A 123 -8.74 0.90 20.55
CA THR A 123 -7.33 0.88 20.98
C THR A 123 -6.59 2.08 20.39
N ASP A 124 -5.42 2.39 20.94
CA ASP A 124 -4.57 3.47 20.41
C ASP A 124 -4.16 3.25 18.94
N ILE A 125 -4.10 1.99 18.51
CA ILE A 125 -3.72 1.59 17.15
C ILE A 125 -4.87 0.77 16.54
N PRO A 126 -5.80 1.42 15.82
CA PRO A 126 -6.96 0.72 15.30
C PRO A 126 -6.56 -0.33 14.24
N ILE A 127 -7.04 -1.55 14.43
CA ILE A 127 -6.76 -2.70 13.56
C ILE A 127 -8.00 -3.06 12.74
N ARG A 128 -7.79 -3.23 11.42
CA ARG A 128 -8.74 -3.83 10.48
C ARG A 128 -8.01 -4.84 9.62
N ARG A 129 -8.20 -6.14 9.88
CA ARG A 129 -7.51 -7.24 9.20
C ARG A 129 -8.50 -8.27 8.66
N LEU A 130 -8.14 -8.90 7.55
CA LEU A 130 -8.80 -10.09 7.03
C LEU A 130 -7.88 -11.29 7.20
N VAL A 131 -8.38 -12.34 7.85
CA VAL A 131 -7.61 -13.57 8.08
C VAL A 131 -7.63 -14.43 6.80
N PRO A 132 -6.48 -14.66 6.14
CA PRO A 132 -6.42 -15.50 4.95
C PRO A 132 -6.58 -16.98 5.28
N GLY A 133 -6.77 -17.83 4.27
CA GLY A 133 -6.74 -19.29 4.42
C GLY A 133 -7.98 -19.93 5.04
N ILE A 134 -8.95 -19.15 5.52
CA ILE A 134 -10.24 -19.66 5.99
C ILE A 134 -11.15 -19.94 4.78
N PRO A 135 -11.54 -21.20 4.50
CA PRO A 135 -12.38 -21.49 3.33
C PRO A 135 -13.77 -20.86 3.47
N GLU A 136 -14.11 -19.98 2.53
CA GLU A 136 -15.40 -19.29 2.50
C GLU A 136 -16.31 -19.81 1.40
N SER A 137 -16.76 -21.06 1.45
CA SER A 137 -17.75 -21.50 0.45
C SER A 137 -19.17 -21.06 0.82
N LYS A 138 -19.60 -19.88 0.36
CA LYS A 138 -21.03 -19.47 0.40
C LYS A 138 -21.87 -20.30 -0.58
N ASN A 139 -21.26 -20.69 -1.70
CA ASN A 139 -21.93 -21.37 -2.80
C ASN A 139 -21.28 -22.76 -3.04
N PRO A 140 -21.42 -23.75 -2.13
CA PRO A 140 -20.71 -25.02 -2.22
C PRO A 140 -20.96 -25.78 -3.53
N LYS A 141 -22.19 -25.76 -4.04
CA LYS A 141 -22.52 -26.37 -5.34
C LYS A 141 -21.81 -25.68 -6.50
N LEU A 142 -21.80 -24.34 -6.51
CA LEU A 142 -21.08 -23.56 -7.52
C LEU A 142 -19.58 -23.82 -7.43
N ALA A 143 -19.01 -23.82 -6.22
CA ALA A 143 -17.59 -24.07 -6.01
C ALA A 143 -17.17 -25.46 -6.54
N SER A 144 -17.98 -26.50 -6.30
CA SER A 144 -17.74 -27.84 -6.85
C SER A 144 -17.72 -27.83 -8.38
N VAL A 145 -18.65 -27.11 -9.02
CA VAL A 145 -18.68 -27.00 -10.48
C VAL A 145 -17.46 -26.23 -11.00
N LEU A 146 -17.13 -25.08 -10.40
CA LEU A 146 -15.99 -24.26 -10.81
C LEU A 146 -14.64 -24.98 -10.68
N LYS A 147 -14.52 -25.92 -9.74
CA LYS A 147 -13.34 -26.81 -9.65
C LYS A 147 -13.23 -27.75 -10.86
N VAL A 148 -14.35 -28.29 -11.35
CA VAL A 148 -14.37 -29.16 -12.54
C VAL A 148 -13.92 -28.39 -13.80
N TYR A 149 -14.19 -27.08 -13.85
CA TYR A 149 -13.76 -26.19 -14.93
C TYR A 149 -12.38 -25.54 -14.69
N ASP A 150 -11.63 -25.99 -13.68
CA ASP A 150 -10.33 -25.42 -13.27
C ASP A 150 -10.36 -23.90 -13.04
N LYS A 151 -11.51 -23.35 -12.63
CA LYS A 151 -11.68 -21.91 -12.37
C LYS A 151 -11.26 -21.52 -10.95
N ILE A 152 -11.37 -22.41 -9.97
CA ILE A 152 -10.97 -22.13 -8.58
C ILE A 152 -10.17 -23.28 -7.97
N GLU A 153 -9.16 -22.95 -7.16
CA GLU A 153 -8.44 -23.94 -6.34
C GLU A 153 -9.19 -24.20 -5.02
N SER A 154 -9.00 -25.38 -4.43
CA SER A 154 -9.75 -25.82 -3.25
C SER A 154 -9.35 -25.20 -1.91
N GLN A 155 -8.31 -24.36 -1.85
CA GLN A 155 -7.61 -24.03 -0.59
C GLN A 155 -7.70 -22.57 -0.09
N GLY A 156 -8.64 -21.75 -0.56
CA GLY A 156 -8.80 -20.38 -0.01
C GLY A 156 -7.55 -19.51 -0.17
N ARG A 157 -6.78 -19.74 -1.25
CA ARG A 157 -5.50 -19.10 -1.53
C ARG A 157 -5.62 -17.67 -2.05
N GLY A 158 -6.81 -17.21 -2.44
CA GLY A 158 -6.99 -15.89 -3.06
C GLY A 158 -6.33 -14.74 -2.31
N MET A 159 -6.59 -14.63 -1.00
CA MET A 159 -5.95 -13.61 -0.16
C MET A 159 -4.44 -13.86 0.01
N ALA A 160 -4.02 -15.13 0.11
CA ALA A 160 -2.60 -15.47 0.20
C ALA A 160 -1.84 -15.11 -1.09
N SER A 161 -2.42 -15.33 -2.28
CA SER A 161 -1.85 -14.92 -3.56
C SER A 161 -1.68 -13.41 -3.67
N LEU A 162 -2.64 -12.64 -3.14
CA LEU A 162 -2.53 -11.17 -3.05
C LEU A 162 -1.41 -10.73 -2.10
N VAL A 163 -1.28 -11.38 -0.94
CA VAL A 163 -0.18 -11.12 0.01
C VAL A 163 1.16 -11.44 -0.62
N ASN A 164 1.31 -12.64 -1.20
CA ASN A 164 2.56 -13.06 -1.83
C ASN A 164 2.94 -12.14 -2.98
N ALA A 165 2.00 -11.75 -3.85
CA ALA A 165 2.27 -10.80 -4.92
C ALA A 165 2.74 -9.43 -4.39
N ALA A 166 2.23 -8.97 -3.25
CA ALA A 166 2.70 -7.75 -2.62
C ALA A 166 4.11 -7.92 -2.04
N LEU A 167 4.37 -9.02 -1.32
CA LEU A 167 5.66 -9.28 -0.69
C LEU A 167 6.78 -9.59 -1.71
N ASP A 168 6.43 -10.21 -2.85
CA ASP A 168 7.29 -10.39 -4.02
C ASP A 168 7.49 -9.07 -4.80
N ASN A 169 6.91 -7.97 -4.30
CA ASN A 169 7.04 -6.62 -4.84
C ASN A 169 6.49 -6.49 -6.28
N VAL A 170 5.49 -7.30 -6.62
CA VAL A 170 4.84 -7.33 -7.93
C VAL A 170 3.64 -6.38 -7.99
N ILE A 171 2.94 -6.22 -6.86
CA ILE A 171 1.87 -5.24 -6.67
C ILE A 171 2.14 -4.41 -5.41
N ASP A 172 1.45 -3.28 -5.27
CA ASP A 172 1.39 -2.54 -4.01
C ASP A 172 0.29 -3.15 -3.10
N LEU A 173 0.25 -2.74 -1.83
CA LEU A 173 -0.60 -3.30 -0.79
C LEU A 173 -2.08 -3.36 -1.22
N PRO A 174 -2.66 -4.56 -1.37
CA PRO A 174 -4.08 -4.69 -1.68
C PRO A 174 -4.92 -4.32 -0.45
N THR A 175 -6.04 -3.64 -0.69
CA THR A 175 -6.93 -3.18 0.39
C THR A 175 -8.36 -3.60 0.12
N TYR A 176 -9.09 -3.87 1.20
CA TYR A 176 -10.53 -4.10 1.15
C TYR A 176 -11.29 -2.96 1.83
N GLU A 177 -12.44 -2.61 1.27
CA GLU A 177 -13.42 -1.73 1.88
C GLU A 177 -14.75 -2.49 1.99
N LEU A 178 -15.30 -2.55 3.19
CA LEU A 178 -16.54 -3.26 3.48
C LEU A 178 -17.64 -2.23 3.80
N ARG A 179 -18.69 -2.18 2.98
CA ARG A 179 -19.82 -1.26 3.15
C ARG A 179 -21.11 -1.93 2.72
N ASP A 180 -22.18 -1.84 3.52
CA ASP A 180 -23.57 -2.16 3.11
C ASP A 180 -23.74 -3.40 2.21
N ASN A 181 -23.26 -4.58 2.65
CA ASN A 181 -23.30 -5.82 1.86
C ASN A 181 -22.55 -5.75 0.53
N ILE A 182 -21.49 -4.94 0.46
CA ILE A 182 -20.56 -4.85 -0.66
C ILE A 182 -19.14 -4.99 -0.11
N ILE A 183 -18.39 -5.90 -0.71
CA ILE A 183 -16.95 -6.04 -0.54
C ILE A 183 -16.30 -5.35 -1.74
N SER A 184 -15.54 -4.30 -1.51
CA SER A 184 -14.66 -3.70 -2.53
C SER A 184 -13.22 -4.13 -2.30
N LEU A 185 -12.59 -4.77 -3.28
CA LEU A 185 -11.16 -5.06 -3.30
C LEU A 185 -10.47 -4.09 -4.27
N LYS A 186 -9.45 -3.37 -3.81
CA LYS A 186 -8.52 -2.60 -4.65
C LYS A 186 -7.15 -3.26 -4.70
N ILE A 187 -6.68 -3.52 -5.90
CA ILE A 187 -5.32 -4.02 -6.19
C ILE A 187 -4.54 -2.89 -6.85
N TYR A 188 -3.61 -2.30 -6.13
CA TYR A 188 -2.81 -1.19 -6.62
C TYR A 188 -1.65 -1.68 -7.47
N THR A 189 -1.38 -0.97 -8.56
CA THR A 189 -0.19 -1.25 -9.39
C THR A 189 1.06 -0.61 -8.79
N GLY A 190 2.22 -1.07 -9.25
CA GLY A 190 3.51 -0.65 -8.72
C GLY A 190 4.04 -1.60 -7.66
N GLN A 191 5.12 -1.17 -7.01
CA GLN A 191 5.88 -1.98 -6.07
C GLN A 191 5.41 -1.69 -4.63
N LEU A 192 5.31 -2.73 -3.80
CA LEU A 192 5.09 -2.58 -2.36
C LEU A 192 6.21 -1.72 -1.74
N ILE A 193 7.45 -2.01 -2.10
CA ILE A 193 8.64 -1.22 -1.79
C ILE A 193 8.83 -0.21 -2.92
N ASP A 194 8.04 0.87 -2.90
CA ASP A 194 8.18 2.00 -3.83
C ASP A 194 9.27 2.99 -3.36
N ASP A 195 9.57 4.01 -4.17
CA ASP A 195 10.58 5.03 -3.83
C ASP A 195 10.37 5.72 -2.47
N SER A 196 9.11 5.84 -2.03
CA SER A 196 8.80 6.44 -0.72
C SER A 196 9.17 5.49 0.41
N ILE A 197 8.89 4.20 0.25
CA ILE A 197 9.29 3.16 1.20
C ILE A 197 10.80 2.99 1.21
N GLU A 198 11.50 3.00 0.07
CA GLU A 198 12.98 2.96 0.07
C GLU A 198 13.57 4.16 0.81
N THR A 199 13.01 5.36 0.62
CA THR A 199 13.45 6.56 1.35
C THR A 199 13.22 6.42 2.85
N TRP A 200 12.07 5.88 3.24
CA TRP A 200 11.74 5.60 4.64
C TRP A 200 12.68 4.56 5.26
N LEU A 201 12.91 3.43 4.58
CA LEU A 201 13.83 2.39 5.02
C LEU A 201 15.27 2.90 5.15
N GLU A 202 15.74 3.69 4.18
CA GLU A 202 17.06 4.31 4.26
C GLU A 202 17.13 5.29 5.43
N GLY A 203 16.08 6.08 5.67
CA GLY A 203 15.97 6.99 6.82
C GLY A 203 16.11 6.32 8.19
N PHE A 204 15.75 5.04 8.30
CA PHE A 204 15.85 4.24 9.52
C PHE A 204 16.90 3.13 9.44
N LYS A 205 17.74 3.09 8.41
CA LYS A 205 18.60 1.93 8.12
C LYS A 205 19.54 1.59 9.28
N GLN A 206 20.28 2.56 9.81
CA GLN A 206 21.16 2.29 10.96
C GLN A 206 20.38 1.83 12.19
N TYR A 207 19.21 2.41 12.47
CA TYR A 207 18.32 1.98 13.55
C TYR A 207 17.90 0.51 13.39
N ILE A 208 17.42 0.14 12.20
CA ILE A 208 16.97 -1.21 11.86
C ILE A 208 18.13 -2.22 11.96
N VAL A 209 19.28 -1.93 11.33
CA VAL A 209 20.46 -2.80 11.34
C VAL A 209 21.01 -2.99 12.76
N THR A 210 20.99 -1.94 13.58
CA THR A 210 21.44 -2.04 14.98
C THR A 210 20.55 -2.97 15.79
N LYS A 211 19.23 -2.92 15.57
CA LYS A 211 18.25 -3.80 16.23
C LYS A 211 18.33 -5.24 15.71
N LEU A 212 18.42 -5.43 14.40
CA LEU A 212 18.55 -6.76 13.77
C LEU A 212 19.90 -7.43 14.08
N LYS A 213 20.96 -6.64 14.25
CA LYS A 213 22.37 -7.12 14.34
C LYS A 213 22.84 -7.86 13.09
N GLU A 214 22.19 -7.63 11.96
CA GLU A 214 22.52 -8.16 10.64
C GLU A 214 22.08 -7.16 9.55
N GLU A 215 22.50 -7.42 8.31
CA GLU A 215 22.07 -6.62 7.17
C GLU A 215 20.58 -6.87 6.87
N ILE A 216 19.87 -5.78 6.52
CA ILE A 216 18.47 -5.86 6.14
C ILE A 216 18.33 -6.58 4.78
N THR A 217 17.63 -7.71 4.78
CA THR A 217 17.32 -8.45 3.54
C THR A 217 16.10 -7.87 2.81
N PHE A 218 15.87 -8.29 1.57
CA PHE A 218 14.67 -7.91 0.82
C PHE A 218 13.38 -8.30 1.55
N ASP A 219 13.32 -9.52 2.10
CA ASP A 219 12.11 -9.98 2.79
C ASP A 219 11.83 -9.14 4.06
N HIS A 220 12.87 -8.74 4.79
CA HIS A 220 12.73 -7.80 5.90
C HIS A 220 12.11 -6.48 5.42
N LYS A 221 12.63 -5.91 4.32
CA LYS A 221 12.07 -4.68 3.73
C LYS A 221 10.60 -4.86 3.33
N ALA A 222 10.26 -5.97 2.66
CA ALA A 222 8.90 -6.24 2.19
C ALA A 222 7.91 -6.36 3.34
N VAL A 223 8.26 -7.10 4.40
CA VAL A 223 7.41 -7.24 5.59
C VAL A 223 7.25 -5.91 6.33
N LEU A 224 8.32 -5.16 6.52
CA LEU A 224 8.27 -3.82 7.13
C LEU A 224 7.39 -2.86 6.31
N ALA A 225 7.54 -2.85 4.98
CA ALA A 225 6.71 -2.07 4.06
C ALA A 225 5.23 -2.46 4.14
N TYR A 226 4.95 -3.76 4.19
CA TYR A 226 3.60 -4.30 4.31
C TYR A 226 2.92 -3.81 5.58
N PHE A 227 3.60 -3.89 6.73
CA PHE A 227 3.06 -3.40 8.00
C PHE A 227 2.89 -1.88 7.99
N TYR A 228 3.89 -1.14 7.51
CA TYR A 228 3.83 0.33 7.41
C TYR A 228 2.60 0.78 6.60
N LYS A 229 2.47 0.28 5.37
CA LYS A 229 1.35 0.60 4.49
C LYS A 229 0.03 0.09 5.07
N SER A 230 0.03 -1.04 5.77
CA SER A 230 -1.19 -1.58 6.39
C SER A 230 -1.74 -0.69 7.50
N GLU A 231 -0.87 -0.14 8.35
CA GLU A 231 -1.28 0.81 9.38
C GLU A 231 -1.79 2.13 8.76
N LEU A 232 -1.16 2.61 7.69
CA LEU A 232 -1.66 3.77 6.94
C LEU A 232 -3.04 3.51 6.32
N ALA A 233 -3.26 2.33 5.74
CA ALA A 233 -4.54 1.93 5.18
C ALA A 233 -5.63 1.83 6.28
N ASN A 234 -5.29 1.33 7.47
CA ASN A 234 -6.23 1.27 8.59
C ASN A 234 -6.68 2.65 9.08
N ARG A 235 -5.79 3.66 9.06
CA ARG A 235 -6.17 5.05 9.36
C ARG A 235 -7.21 5.60 8.38
N GLN A 236 -7.24 5.06 7.16
CA GLN A 236 -8.24 5.36 6.13
C GLN A 236 -9.48 4.44 6.23
N ARG A 237 -9.61 3.67 7.32
CA ARG A 237 -10.69 2.69 7.57
C ARG A 237 -10.74 1.53 6.56
N LEU A 238 -9.63 1.29 5.86
CA LEU A 238 -9.50 0.15 4.96
C LEU A 238 -9.01 -1.09 5.72
N PHE A 239 -9.44 -2.25 5.27
CA PHE A 239 -8.97 -3.56 5.70
C PHE A 239 -7.78 -3.98 4.87
N THR A 240 -6.84 -4.67 5.52
CA THR A 240 -5.72 -5.33 4.84
C THR A 240 -5.66 -6.79 5.24
N ILE A 241 -4.93 -7.60 4.47
CA ILE A 241 -4.85 -9.03 4.73
C ILE A 241 -3.83 -9.26 5.85
N LEU A 242 -4.16 -10.10 6.83
CA LEU A 242 -3.26 -10.47 7.92
C LEU A 242 -2.07 -11.27 7.37
N LEU A 243 -0.85 -10.90 7.75
CA LEU A 243 0.31 -11.76 7.52
C LEU A 243 0.26 -12.90 8.54
N THR A 244 0.06 -14.11 8.06
CA THR A 244 0.05 -15.32 8.89
C THR A 244 1.38 -16.06 8.76
N GLU A 245 1.70 -16.87 9.77
CA GLU A 245 2.90 -17.72 9.79
C GLU A 245 2.93 -18.71 8.60
N SER A 246 1.77 -19.03 8.04
CA SER A 246 1.60 -19.90 6.87
C SER A 246 2.02 -19.30 5.53
N ASN A 247 2.31 -18.00 5.44
CA ASN A 247 2.67 -17.32 4.19
C ASN A 247 4.18 -17.32 3.90
N ASN A 248 4.93 -18.35 4.30
CA ASN A 248 6.39 -18.49 4.07
C ASN A 248 7.32 -17.41 4.67
N HIS A 249 6.81 -16.46 5.47
CA HIS A 249 7.61 -15.39 6.08
C HIS A 249 7.75 -15.50 7.61
N PHE A 250 7.46 -16.68 8.18
CA PHE A 250 7.55 -16.91 9.62
C PHE A 250 8.94 -16.58 10.19
N SER A 251 10.02 -16.96 9.49
CA SER A 251 11.39 -16.65 9.92
C SER A 251 11.66 -15.14 9.99
N VAL A 252 11.07 -14.36 9.08
CA VAL A 252 11.21 -12.90 9.01
C VAL A 252 10.38 -12.22 10.10
N LEU A 253 9.16 -12.72 10.36
CA LEU A 253 8.35 -12.22 11.48
C LEU A 253 9.04 -12.50 12.81
N ASP A 254 9.59 -13.71 13.00
CA ASP A 254 10.34 -14.07 14.20
C ASP A 254 11.61 -13.23 14.37
N SER A 255 12.38 -12.99 13.30
CA SER A 255 13.58 -12.14 13.37
C SER A 255 13.23 -10.68 13.72
N LEU A 256 12.22 -10.10 13.07
CA LEU A 256 11.77 -8.73 13.34
C LEU A 256 11.19 -8.60 14.76
N LYS A 257 10.46 -9.61 15.25
CA LYS A 257 9.92 -9.64 16.61
C LYS A 257 11.05 -9.71 17.64
N LYS A 258 12.03 -10.60 17.46
CA LYS A 258 13.20 -10.71 18.34
C LYS A 258 14.06 -9.44 18.35
N ALA A 259 14.12 -8.74 17.23
CA ALA A 259 14.80 -7.46 17.10
C ALA A 259 13.97 -6.26 17.63
N GLU A 260 12.75 -6.49 18.14
CA GLU A 260 11.85 -5.44 18.62
C GLU A 260 11.54 -4.38 17.54
N LEU A 261 11.46 -4.79 16.28
CA LEU A 261 11.04 -3.97 15.14
C LEU A 261 9.55 -4.13 14.83
N ILE A 262 8.95 -5.21 15.33
CA ILE A 262 7.51 -5.42 15.38
C ILE A 262 7.11 -5.94 16.77
N PHE A 263 5.86 -5.66 17.14
CA PHE A 263 5.28 -6.06 18.43
C PHE A 263 3.92 -6.69 18.20
N GLU A 264 3.53 -7.63 19.07
CA GLU A 264 2.16 -8.12 19.07
C GLU A 264 1.22 -7.04 19.58
N HIS A 265 0.16 -6.79 18.82
CA HIS A 265 -0.92 -5.91 19.22
C HIS A 265 -1.73 -6.58 20.34
N GLU A 266 -2.31 -5.79 21.25
CA GLU A 266 -3.14 -6.29 22.36
C GLU A 266 -4.37 -7.08 21.92
N SER A 267 -4.73 -6.99 20.62
CA SER A 267 -5.83 -7.74 20.03
C SER A 267 -5.39 -9.04 19.34
N SER A 268 -4.13 -9.43 19.49
CA SER A 268 -3.62 -10.72 19.01
C SER A 268 -4.30 -11.88 19.74
N SER A 269 -4.49 -13.00 19.04
CA SER A 269 -4.85 -14.29 19.66
C SER A 269 -3.81 -15.35 19.28
N GLU A 270 -3.80 -16.47 20.01
CA GLU A 270 -2.90 -17.60 19.70
C GLU A 270 -3.05 -18.10 18.26
N GLU A 271 -4.27 -18.11 17.74
CA GLU A 271 -4.55 -18.56 16.37
C GLU A 271 -4.24 -17.49 15.31
N ASN A 272 -4.28 -16.21 15.68
CA ASN A 272 -4.14 -15.08 14.76
C ASN A 272 -3.30 -13.98 15.42
N PRO A 273 -1.97 -14.13 15.45
CA PRO A 273 -1.09 -13.07 15.94
C PRO A 273 -1.17 -11.85 15.03
N ILE A 274 -1.31 -10.66 15.62
CA ILE A 274 -1.40 -9.40 14.89
C ILE A 274 -0.19 -8.56 15.25
N TYR A 275 0.69 -8.34 14.29
CA TYR A 275 1.87 -7.52 14.49
C TYR A 275 1.63 -6.08 14.06
N ILE A 276 2.23 -5.17 14.82
CA ILE A 276 2.35 -3.74 14.53
C ILE A 276 3.84 -3.37 14.50
N LEU A 277 4.20 -2.32 13.76
CA LEU A 277 5.59 -1.86 13.73
C LEU A 277 6.04 -1.31 15.09
N ASP A 278 7.34 -1.23 15.29
CA ASP A 278 7.90 -0.28 16.25
C ASP A 278 7.37 1.13 15.95
N ARG A 279 6.86 1.81 16.99
CA ARG A 279 6.28 3.15 16.87
C ARG A 279 7.30 4.18 16.38
N ILE A 280 8.59 3.96 16.63
CA ILE A 280 9.67 4.79 16.08
C ILE A 280 9.63 4.77 14.55
N LEU A 281 9.40 3.60 13.94
CA LEU A 281 9.34 3.44 12.49
C LEU A 281 8.10 4.10 11.86
N MET A 282 7.04 4.33 12.65
CA MET A 282 5.83 5.03 12.19
C MET A 282 5.95 6.56 12.30
N LYS A 283 7.05 7.07 12.86
CA LYS A 283 7.24 8.51 13.07
C LYS A 283 7.71 9.19 11.78
N THR A 284 6.91 10.14 11.31
CA THR A 284 7.23 10.95 10.11
C THR A 284 7.15 12.45 10.36
N ASP A 285 6.54 12.85 11.47
CA ASP A 285 6.43 14.24 11.93
C ASP A 285 7.22 14.37 13.23
N TYR A 286 8.22 15.24 13.22
CA TYR A 286 9.11 15.54 14.35
C TYR A 286 8.88 16.95 14.88
N ARG A 287 7.66 17.47 14.70
CA ARG A 287 7.27 18.82 15.13
C ARG A 287 7.65 19.11 16.58
N ASP A 288 7.34 18.21 17.50
CA ASP A 288 7.56 18.48 18.92
C ASP A 288 9.06 18.55 19.23
N GLU A 289 9.87 17.66 18.64
CA GLU A 289 11.33 17.73 18.73
C GLU A 289 11.88 19.00 18.09
N LEU A 290 11.39 19.36 16.91
CA LEU A 290 11.85 20.51 16.15
C LEU A 290 11.46 21.82 16.83
N ILE A 291 10.26 21.92 17.44
CA ILE A 291 9.86 23.07 18.26
C ILE A 291 10.71 23.14 19.51
N PHE A 292 10.98 22.01 20.17
CA PHE A 292 11.82 21.98 21.36
C PHE A 292 13.24 22.50 21.07
N ILE A 293 13.81 22.17 19.91
CA ILE A 293 15.18 22.54 19.54
C ILE A 293 15.25 23.94 18.90
N ILE A 294 14.37 24.24 17.93
CA ILE A 294 14.42 25.47 17.13
C ILE A 294 13.65 26.62 17.80
N GLY A 295 12.73 26.30 18.70
CA GLY A 295 11.82 27.24 19.34
C GLY A 295 10.59 27.57 18.50
N ASN A 296 9.85 28.59 18.95
CA ASN A 296 8.55 28.97 18.37
C ASN A 296 8.63 29.45 16.91
N ASP A 297 9.81 29.84 16.42
CA ASP A 297 10.03 30.21 15.01
C ASP A 297 9.60 29.09 14.05
N TYR A 298 9.74 27.82 14.46
CA TYR A 298 9.31 26.67 13.68
C TYR A 298 7.84 26.75 13.23
N ILE A 299 6.98 27.31 14.09
CA ILE A 299 5.53 27.41 13.83
C ILE A 299 5.27 28.22 12.55
N HIS A 300 6.09 29.25 12.30
CA HIS A 300 5.95 30.17 11.16
C HIS A 300 6.56 29.64 9.86
N PHE A 301 7.29 28.51 9.89
CA PHE A 301 7.85 27.92 8.68
C PHE A 301 6.76 27.38 7.75
N ASP A 302 6.98 27.54 6.45
CA ASP A 302 6.11 26.98 5.42
C ASP A 302 6.19 25.45 5.37
N LYS A 303 5.21 24.81 4.72
CA LYS A 303 5.12 23.35 4.64
C LYS A 303 6.38 22.71 4.05
N VAL A 304 6.97 23.31 3.02
CA VAL A 304 8.18 22.79 2.36
C VAL A 304 9.36 22.79 3.34
N THR A 305 9.53 23.88 4.07
CA THR A 305 10.60 24.07 5.05
C THR A 305 10.48 23.07 6.20
N LYS A 306 9.25 22.85 6.70
CA LYS A 306 8.97 21.84 7.73
C LYS A 306 9.31 20.42 7.25
N GLU A 307 8.95 20.06 6.01
CA GLU A 307 9.29 18.74 5.46
C GLU A 307 10.80 18.54 5.26
N ILE A 308 11.54 19.59 4.85
CA ILE A 308 13.00 19.54 4.77
C ILE A 308 13.59 19.21 6.15
N LEU A 309 13.14 19.91 7.19
CA LEU A 309 13.61 19.68 8.57
C LEU A 309 13.25 18.28 9.06
N ASN A 310 12.01 17.82 8.84
CA ASN A 310 11.59 16.46 9.22
C ASN A 310 12.49 15.38 8.59
N ILE A 311 12.80 15.49 7.30
CA ILE A 311 13.64 14.52 6.59
C ILE A 311 15.08 14.56 7.12
N VAL A 312 15.69 15.74 7.23
CA VAL A 312 17.08 15.86 7.70
C VAL A 312 17.21 15.41 9.15
N TYR A 313 16.23 15.75 10.00
CA TYR A 313 16.17 15.31 11.39
C TYR A 313 16.07 13.79 11.49
N MET A 314 15.16 13.16 10.74
CA MET A 314 14.99 11.71 10.70
C MET A 314 16.30 11.00 10.32
N PHE A 315 16.92 11.38 9.21
CA PHE A 315 18.16 10.75 8.73
C PHE A 315 19.33 10.94 9.69
N THR A 316 19.45 12.13 10.28
CA THR A 316 20.50 12.41 11.28
C THR A 316 20.30 11.54 12.52
N THR A 317 19.06 11.43 12.99
CA THR A 317 18.73 10.73 14.24
C THR A 317 18.83 9.21 14.10
N TYR A 318 18.24 8.64 13.03
CA TYR A 318 18.02 7.19 12.93
C TYR A 318 18.92 6.49 11.91
N ASN A 319 19.44 7.20 10.90
CA ASN A 319 20.42 6.64 9.98
C ASN A 319 21.86 7.15 10.25
N LYS A 320 22.02 8.18 11.09
CA LYS A 320 23.32 8.83 11.35
C LYS A 320 24.03 9.29 10.06
N GLN A 321 23.24 9.65 9.05
CA GLN A 321 23.71 10.00 7.72
C GLN A 321 23.31 11.44 7.37
N SER A 322 24.24 12.16 6.74
CA SER A 322 23.98 13.46 6.13
C SER A 322 23.37 13.32 4.74
N LEU A 323 22.57 14.32 4.36
CA LEU A 323 21.88 14.34 3.09
C LEU A 323 22.31 15.52 2.22
N LYS A 324 22.46 15.31 0.91
CA LYS A 324 22.55 16.43 -0.02
C LYS A 324 21.15 16.97 -0.29
N ALA A 325 21.06 18.23 -0.70
CA ALA A 325 19.81 18.82 -1.16
C ALA A 325 19.12 18.00 -2.27
N ALA A 326 19.91 17.34 -3.12
CA ALA A 326 19.41 16.45 -4.17
C ALA A 326 18.72 15.18 -3.64
N ASP A 327 19.15 14.68 -2.47
CA ASP A 327 18.59 13.48 -1.84
C ASP A 327 17.28 13.82 -1.07
N ILE A 328 17.17 15.07 -0.59
CA ILE A 328 15.99 15.58 0.14
C ILE A 328 14.83 15.90 -0.82
N THR A 329 15.15 16.47 -1.99
CA THR A 329 14.16 17.03 -2.93
C THR A 329 13.05 16.03 -3.36
N PRO A 330 13.36 14.77 -3.74
CA PRO A 330 12.33 13.81 -4.16
C PRO A 330 11.25 13.59 -3.11
N GLU A 331 11.64 13.40 -1.86
CA GLU A 331 10.70 13.07 -0.78
C GLU A 331 9.90 14.30 -0.34
N VAL A 332 10.52 15.48 -0.29
CA VAL A 332 9.77 16.74 -0.07
C VAL A 332 8.74 16.94 -1.17
N TYR A 333 9.09 16.68 -2.42
CA TYR A 333 8.15 16.80 -3.54
C TYR A 333 6.96 15.86 -3.34
N ARG A 334 7.22 14.58 -3.04
CA ARG A 334 6.17 13.58 -2.82
C ARG A 334 5.20 13.96 -1.69
N ARG A 335 5.73 14.42 -0.55
CA ARG A 335 4.91 14.80 0.62
C ARG A 335 4.11 16.08 0.42
N VAL A 336 4.63 17.02 -0.37
CA VAL A 336 3.99 18.34 -0.56
C VAL A 336 3.06 18.35 -1.77
N PHE A 337 3.46 17.75 -2.88
CA PHE A 337 2.80 17.86 -4.19
C PHE A 337 2.28 16.52 -4.74
N GLY A 338 2.60 15.39 -4.11
CA GLY A 338 2.16 14.05 -4.53
C GLY A 338 3.15 13.32 -5.43
N LYS A 339 2.75 12.13 -5.91
CA LYS A 339 3.63 11.21 -6.67
C LYS A 339 3.98 11.69 -8.09
N ASN A 340 3.14 12.52 -8.71
CA ASN A 340 3.32 12.94 -10.10
C ASN A 340 4.26 14.15 -10.22
N ILE A 341 5.44 13.94 -10.80
CA ILE A 341 6.47 14.98 -10.94
C ILE A 341 6.15 15.91 -12.11
N ILE A 342 6.07 17.21 -11.82
CA ILE A 342 5.98 18.30 -12.79
C ILE A 342 7.37 18.94 -12.88
N GLY A 343 8.06 18.78 -14.00
CA GLY A 343 9.49 19.12 -14.14
C GLY A 343 9.87 20.52 -13.65
N ARG A 344 9.17 21.56 -14.13
CA ARG A 344 9.43 22.96 -13.72
C ARG A 344 9.24 23.17 -12.21
N GLN A 345 8.23 22.53 -11.62
CA GLN A 345 7.95 22.62 -10.19
C GLN A 345 9.01 21.90 -9.37
N TYR A 346 9.47 20.73 -9.83
CA TYR A 346 10.52 19.95 -9.21
C TYR A 346 11.87 20.69 -9.20
N GLU A 347 12.27 21.29 -10.33
CA GLU A 347 13.50 22.09 -10.40
C GLU A 347 13.46 23.32 -9.51
N THR A 348 12.30 23.99 -9.43
CA THR A 348 12.08 25.13 -8.55
C THR A 348 12.17 24.71 -7.08
N LEU A 349 11.58 23.56 -6.74
CA LEU A 349 11.68 22.99 -5.40
C LEU A 349 13.15 22.66 -5.05
N GLY A 350 13.90 22.02 -5.94
CA GLY A 350 15.30 21.68 -5.66
C GLY A 350 16.18 22.91 -5.38
N ARG A 351 15.93 24.03 -6.08
CA ARG A 351 16.57 25.31 -5.76
C ARG A 351 16.17 25.84 -4.39
N LYS A 352 14.89 25.77 -4.04
CA LYS A 352 14.37 26.16 -2.73
C LYS A 352 14.96 25.31 -1.61
N VAL A 353 15.00 23.98 -1.76
CA VAL A 353 15.61 23.06 -0.78
C VAL A 353 17.06 23.45 -0.50
N ARG A 354 17.87 23.67 -1.54
CA ARG A 354 19.27 24.09 -1.38
C ARG A 354 19.38 25.43 -0.65
N ALA A 355 18.57 26.43 -1.02
CA ALA A 355 18.57 27.74 -0.37
C ALA A 355 18.17 27.65 1.10
N THR A 356 17.16 26.85 1.43
CA THR A 356 16.71 26.59 2.81
C THR A 356 17.80 25.90 3.63
N CYS A 357 18.44 24.85 3.10
CA CYS A 357 19.54 24.18 3.79
C CYS A 357 20.71 25.12 4.09
N ASN A 358 21.12 25.94 3.12
CA ASN A 358 22.15 26.97 3.33
C ASN A 358 21.74 28.02 4.37
N ASN A 359 20.47 28.44 4.38
CA ASN A 359 19.98 29.39 5.38
C ASN A 359 20.06 28.81 6.80
N PHE A 360 19.65 27.55 6.97
CA PHE A 360 19.70 26.88 8.26
C PHE A 360 21.12 26.50 8.69
N GLU A 361 22.02 26.26 7.74
CA GLU A 361 23.47 26.16 8.01
C GLU A 361 24.00 27.47 8.60
N ASN A 362 23.71 28.61 7.97
CA ASN A 362 24.15 29.92 8.46
C ASN A 362 23.59 30.25 9.85
N LYS A 363 22.40 29.73 10.17
CA LYS A 363 21.78 29.85 11.50
C LYS A 363 22.28 28.82 12.51
N GLY A 364 23.14 27.88 12.11
CA GLY A 364 23.64 26.80 12.98
C GLY A 364 22.63 25.69 13.30
N ILE A 365 21.43 25.70 12.68
CA ILE A 365 20.41 24.66 12.83
C ILE A 365 20.84 23.39 12.07
N LEU A 366 21.49 23.56 10.92
CA LEU A 366 22.11 22.47 10.17
C LEU A 366 23.63 22.60 10.22
N ILE A 367 24.33 21.46 10.17
CA ILE A 367 25.79 21.39 10.06
C ILE A 367 26.12 20.88 8.67
N LYS A 368 26.99 21.59 7.95
CA LYS A 368 27.48 21.15 6.64
C LYS A 368 28.66 20.20 6.78
N GLY A 369 28.55 19.04 6.16
CA GLY A 369 29.61 18.07 6.04
C GLY A 369 30.58 18.38 4.89
N SER A 370 31.56 17.49 4.72
CA SER A 370 32.65 17.66 3.75
C SER A 370 32.20 17.59 2.28
N LYS A 371 30.99 17.10 1.99
CA LYS A 371 30.48 16.86 0.62
C LYS A 371 29.28 17.73 0.26
N SER A 372 29.15 18.90 0.89
CA SER A 372 27.95 19.78 0.77
C SER A 372 26.65 19.07 1.13
N ASP A 373 26.76 18.19 2.11
CA ASP A 373 25.73 17.41 2.75
C ASP A 373 25.38 18.04 4.10
N TYR A 374 24.18 17.81 4.60
CA TYR A 374 23.68 18.48 5.80
C TYR A 374 23.27 17.47 6.87
N PHE A 375 23.64 17.76 8.11
CA PHE A 375 23.15 17.12 9.33
C PHE A 375 22.26 18.08 10.10
N PHE A 376 21.32 17.54 10.87
CA PHE A 376 20.63 18.31 11.88
C PHE A 376 21.53 18.54 13.09
N ASN A 377 21.63 19.78 13.58
CA ASN A 377 22.39 20.09 14.78
C ASN A 377 21.54 19.82 16.04
N HIS A 378 21.67 18.63 16.62
CA HIS A 378 20.98 18.30 17.89
C HIS A 378 21.42 19.18 19.08
N ASN A 379 22.58 19.85 18.99
CA ASN A 379 23.10 20.75 20.02
C ASN A 379 22.77 22.22 19.72
N TYR A 380 21.91 22.51 18.74
CA TYR A 380 21.50 23.89 18.46
C TYR A 380 20.83 24.50 19.69
N ASN A 381 21.32 25.67 20.10
CA ASN A 381 20.75 26.46 21.19
C ASN A 381 20.42 27.87 20.67
N GLN A 382 19.14 28.20 20.65
CA GLN A 382 18.61 29.50 20.21
C GLN A 382 19.20 30.67 21.04
N GLU A 383 19.51 30.39 22.31
CA GLU A 383 20.29 31.17 23.29
C GLU A 383 21.50 31.89 22.66
N GLN A 384 22.37 31.10 22.04
CA GLN A 384 23.69 31.51 21.58
C GLN A 384 23.64 32.18 20.20
N SER A 385 22.63 31.89 19.37
CA SER A 385 22.50 32.46 18.03
C SER A 385 22.12 33.95 18.04
N LEU A 386 21.41 34.43 19.07
CA LEU A 386 21.00 35.83 19.18
C LEU A 386 22.14 36.78 19.57
N PHE A 387 23.22 36.26 20.19
CA PHE A 387 24.39 37.03 20.62
C PHE A 387 25.59 36.92 19.66
N SER A 388 25.41 36.27 18.50
CA SER A 388 26.48 35.98 17.53
C SER A 388 26.41 36.82 16.25
N ASN A 389 25.54 37.85 16.19
CA ASN A 389 25.42 38.76 15.04
C ASN A 389 26.16 40.08 15.25
#